data_AF-A0A952LQA5-F1
#
_entry.id   AF-A0A952LQA5-F1
#
_cell.length_a   1.000
_cell.length_b   1.000
_cell.length_c   1.000
_cell.angle_alpha   90.00
_cell.angle_beta   90.00
_cell.angle_gamma   90.00
#
_symmetry.space_group_name_H-M   'P 1'
#
loop_
_entity.id
_entity.type
_entity.pdbx_description
1 polymer ?
#
loop_
_entity_poly.entity_id
_entity_poly.type
_entity_poly.pdbx_seq_one_letter_code
_entity_poly.pdbx_strand_id
1 'polypeptide(L)'
;MHGWMWTMPCTNQKIVKEHPDWYAVNGLGESAATKPAYVGYYKFLCPCHPEAQEFIRENVENLAQVEGLDGVHLDYVRLPDVILAEALQPKYNIVQDREFPQYDYSYSEHCRKAFKEQTGIDPLTDLKDPSANVEWRQFRQDSVSNLVNQKLAPEARKQNKMVTAAVFPNWPAVRQEWKTWDLDAFLPMLYHNFYNENLNWIGEKTKEEVNFVNNNQPVYSGLFVPSLTPKELKKAYQISIKSGGSGMALFDLNSLKDEHWEVLTKLLS
;
A
#
# COMPACT_ATOMS: atom_id res chain seq x y z
N MET A 1 3.04 -9.44 -18.02
CA MET A 1 3.53 -8.08 -17.71
C MET A 1 2.39 -7.22 -17.22
N HIS A 2 2.53 -6.58 -16.06
CA HIS A 2 1.54 -5.64 -15.54
C HIS A 2 2.06 -4.21 -15.63
N GLY A 3 1.18 -3.26 -15.97
CA GLY A 3 1.49 -1.84 -15.87
C GLY A 3 1.54 -1.41 -14.41
N TRP A 4 2.70 -1.03 -13.91
CA TRP A 4 2.88 -0.55 -12.54
C TRP A 4 2.52 0.92 -12.43
N MET A 5 1.80 1.30 -11.36
CA MET A 5 1.45 2.69 -11.10
C MET A 5 1.60 3.07 -9.63
N TRP A 6 1.93 4.34 -9.41
CA TRP A 6 1.59 5.00 -8.15
C TRP A 6 0.09 5.25 -8.11
N THR A 7 -0.58 4.60 -7.16
CA THR A 7 -2.05 4.63 -7.13
C THR A 7 -2.57 5.92 -6.50
N MET A 8 -2.16 6.22 -5.27
CA MET A 8 -2.66 7.40 -4.54
C MET A 8 -1.66 8.58 -4.47
N PRO A 9 -0.33 8.40 -4.48
CA PRO A 9 0.61 9.52 -4.56
C PRO A 9 0.50 10.26 -5.90
N CYS A 10 0.33 11.58 -5.86
CA CYS A 10 0.32 12.43 -7.06
C CYS A 10 1.25 13.64 -6.87
N THR A 11 2.39 13.62 -7.53
CA THR A 11 3.39 14.71 -7.50
C THR A 11 3.35 15.62 -8.73
N ASN A 12 2.39 15.40 -9.63
CA ASN A 12 2.20 16.23 -10.81
C ASN A 12 1.95 17.69 -10.38
N GLN A 13 2.87 18.59 -10.72
CA GLN A 13 2.84 19.98 -10.27
C GLN A 13 1.57 20.73 -10.70
N LYS A 14 1.01 20.38 -11.86
CA LYS A 14 -0.25 20.95 -12.35
C LYS A 14 -1.41 20.54 -11.44
N ILE A 15 -1.52 19.24 -11.13
CA ILE A 15 -2.54 18.72 -10.21
C ILE A 15 -2.38 19.29 -8.80
N VAL A 16 -1.15 19.34 -8.26
CA VAL A 16 -0.87 19.95 -6.94
C VAL A 16 -1.33 21.41 -6.89
N LYS A 17 -1.15 22.16 -7.98
CA LYS A 17 -1.47 23.60 -8.05
C LYS A 17 -2.97 23.85 -8.28
N GLU A 18 -3.58 23.10 -9.19
CA GLU A 18 -4.96 23.31 -9.64
C GLU A 18 -5.98 22.62 -8.72
N HIS A 19 -5.57 21.53 -8.06
CA HIS A 19 -6.43 20.70 -7.22
C HIS A 19 -5.79 20.38 -5.85
N PRO A 20 -5.34 21.40 -5.07
CA PRO A 20 -4.74 21.16 -3.76
C PRO A 20 -5.71 20.54 -2.73
N ASP A 21 -7.01 20.68 -2.96
CA ASP A 21 -8.12 20.11 -2.19
C ASP A 21 -8.27 18.59 -2.35
N TRP A 22 -7.72 18.01 -3.43
CA TRP A 22 -7.75 16.57 -3.65
C TRP A 22 -6.88 15.78 -2.67
N TYR A 23 -5.95 16.42 -1.98
CA TYR A 23 -4.94 15.75 -1.18
C TYR A 23 -5.43 15.38 0.22
N ALA A 24 -4.90 14.28 0.75
CA ALA A 24 -5.15 13.84 2.11
C ALA A 24 -4.67 14.91 3.12
N VAL A 25 -5.37 15.01 4.24
CA VAL A 25 -5.07 15.96 5.32
C VAL A 25 -4.75 15.18 6.60
N ASN A 26 -3.75 15.59 7.37
CA ASN A 26 -3.41 14.91 8.62
C ASN A 26 -4.28 15.38 9.80
N GLY A 27 -4.14 14.74 10.97
CA GLY A 27 -4.86 15.10 12.20
C GLY A 27 -4.54 16.50 12.74
N LEU A 28 -3.53 17.19 12.21
CA LEU A 28 -3.24 18.61 12.51
C LEU A 28 -3.91 19.58 11.52
N GLY A 29 -4.64 19.07 10.52
CA GLY A 29 -5.24 19.89 9.47
C GLY A 29 -4.27 20.26 8.34
N GLU A 30 -3.11 19.60 8.25
CA GLU A 30 -2.10 19.90 7.22
C GLU A 30 -2.29 19.02 5.98
N SER A 31 -2.32 19.65 4.80
CA SER A 31 -2.47 18.93 3.53
C SER A 31 -1.17 18.28 3.07
N ALA A 32 -1.26 17.04 2.60
CA ALA A 32 -0.18 16.31 1.95
C ALA A 32 0.31 17.00 0.66
N ALA A 33 -0.49 17.88 0.06
CA ALA A 33 -0.06 18.71 -1.08
C ALA A 33 1.12 19.62 -0.72
N THR A 34 1.15 20.12 0.52
CA THR A 34 2.09 21.14 0.99
C THR A 34 3.04 20.65 2.08
N LYS A 35 2.58 19.75 2.94
CA LYS A 35 3.34 19.21 4.09
C LYS A 35 3.20 17.69 4.15
N PRO A 36 3.71 16.96 3.14
CA PRO A 36 3.64 15.49 3.14
C PRO A 36 4.46 14.89 4.29
N ALA A 37 4.00 13.75 4.81
CA ALA A 37 4.73 13.00 5.81
C ALA A 37 6.02 12.38 5.23
N TYR A 38 7.10 12.37 6.01
CA TYR A 38 8.39 11.70 5.74
C TYR A 38 9.20 12.23 4.53
N VAL A 39 8.63 12.16 3.33
CA VAL A 39 9.32 12.42 2.05
C VAL A 39 8.45 13.28 1.14
N GLY A 40 9.09 14.10 0.30
CA GLY A 40 8.38 15.09 -0.53
C GLY A 40 7.39 14.51 -1.55
N TYR A 41 7.51 13.23 -1.90
CA TYR A 41 6.61 12.54 -2.82
C TYR A 41 5.39 11.89 -2.15
N TYR A 42 5.29 11.88 -0.81
CA TYR A 42 4.11 11.40 -0.07
C TYR A 42 2.92 12.38 -0.16
N LYS A 43 2.71 12.95 -1.35
CA LYS A 43 1.55 13.77 -1.68
C LYS A 43 0.39 12.85 -2.06
N PHE A 44 -0.16 12.15 -1.07
CA PHE A 44 -1.27 11.22 -1.28
C PHE A 44 -2.57 11.97 -1.55
N LEU A 45 -3.29 11.52 -2.58
CA LEU A 45 -4.67 11.91 -2.84
C LEU A 45 -5.60 11.32 -1.78
N CYS A 46 -6.69 12.02 -1.50
CA CYS A 46 -7.68 11.63 -0.53
C CYS A 46 -8.58 10.51 -1.11
N PRO A 47 -8.76 9.38 -0.41
CA PRO A 47 -9.61 8.30 -0.88
C PRO A 47 -11.11 8.63 -0.82
N CYS A 48 -11.50 9.75 -0.21
CA CYS A 48 -12.90 10.18 -0.09
C CYS A 48 -13.27 11.31 -1.07
N HIS A 49 -12.31 11.84 -1.84
CA HIS A 49 -12.55 12.96 -2.76
C HIS A 49 -13.01 12.44 -4.13
N PRO A 50 -14.25 12.72 -4.60
CA PRO A 50 -14.79 12.09 -5.81
C PRO A 50 -13.94 12.30 -7.06
N GLU A 51 -13.50 13.52 -7.31
CA GLU A 51 -12.68 13.88 -8.47
C GLU A 51 -11.27 13.27 -8.39
N ALA A 52 -10.69 13.16 -7.19
CA ALA A 52 -9.43 12.46 -7.00
C ALA A 52 -9.57 10.95 -7.24
N GLN A 53 -10.67 10.33 -6.78
CA GLN A 53 -10.96 8.93 -7.09
C GLN A 53 -11.10 8.70 -8.59
N GLU A 54 -11.77 9.62 -9.29
CA GLU A 54 -11.98 9.55 -10.72
C GLU A 54 -10.65 9.69 -11.49
N PHE A 55 -9.80 10.62 -11.09
CA PHE A 55 -8.45 10.76 -11.66
C PHE A 55 -7.62 9.45 -11.49
N ILE A 56 -7.71 8.79 -10.34
CA ILE A 56 -7.01 7.51 -10.12
C ILE A 56 -7.63 6.40 -10.99
N ARG A 57 -8.96 6.36 -11.11
CA ARG A 57 -9.68 5.43 -12.00
C ARG A 57 -9.25 5.60 -13.45
N GLU A 58 -9.17 6.83 -13.94
CA GLU A 58 -8.72 7.15 -15.30
C GLU A 58 -7.27 6.69 -15.55
N ASN A 59 -6.38 6.77 -14.54
CA ASN A 59 -5.03 6.23 -14.67
C ASN A 59 -5.04 4.70 -14.86
N VAL A 60 -5.93 3.98 -14.16
CA VAL A 60 -6.13 2.53 -14.36
C VAL A 60 -6.70 2.26 -15.75
N GLU A 61 -7.68 3.03 -16.21
CA GLU A 61 -8.27 2.92 -17.56
C GLU A 61 -7.19 3.09 -18.64
N ASN A 62 -6.38 4.15 -18.53
CA ASN A 62 -5.30 4.44 -19.47
C ASN A 62 -4.27 3.31 -19.53
N LEU A 63 -3.89 2.74 -18.38
CA LEU A 63 -2.97 1.59 -18.35
C LEU A 63 -3.64 0.34 -18.93
N ALA A 64 -4.91 0.10 -18.61
CA ALA A 64 -5.64 -1.07 -19.07
C ALA A 64 -5.86 -1.09 -20.59
N GLN A 65 -5.81 0.07 -21.25
CA GLN A 65 -5.89 0.18 -22.71
C GLN A 65 -4.55 -0.05 -23.43
N VAL A 66 -3.42 -0.09 -22.72
CA VAL A 66 -2.11 -0.34 -23.35
C VAL A 66 -2.04 -1.78 -23.88
N GLU A 67 -1.76 -1.89 -25.18
CA GLU A 67 -1.59 -3.17 -25.86
C GLU A 67 -0.38 -3.95 -25.29
N GLY A 68 -0.53 -5.26 -25.11
CA GLY A 68 0.53 -6.14 -24.61
C GLY A 68 0.66 -6.20 -23.07
N LEU A 69 -0.12 -5.45 -22.31
CA LEU A 69 -0.23 -5.64 -20.85
C LEU A 69 -1.22 -6.75 -20.51
N ASP A 70 -0.88 -7.61 -19.56
CA ASP A 70 -1.78 -8.63 -19.00
C ASP A 70 -2.63 -8.06 -17.85
N GLY A 71 -2.15 -6.99 -17.22
CA GLY A 71 -2.76 -6.45 -16.02
C GLY A 71 -2.28 -5.07 -15.62
N VAL A 72 -2.88 -4.56 -14.54
CA VAL A 72 -2.45 -3.36 -13.82
C VAL A 72 -1.92 -3.80 -12.45
N HIS A 73 -0.87 -3.15 -11.98
CA HIS A 73 -0.30 -3.38 -10.66
C HIS A 73 -0.38 -2.09 -9.83
N LEU A 74 -1.14 -2.17 -8.74
CA LEU A 74 -1.40 -1.09 -7.81
C LEU A 74 -0.31 -1.03 -6.74
N ASP A 75 0.56 -0.03 -6.83
CA ASP A 75 1.50 0.30 -5.75
C ASP A 75 1.02 1.57 -5.03
N TYR A 76 1.40 1.73 -3.76
CA TYR A 76 0.99 2.84 -2.91
C TYR A 76 -0.53 3.08 -2.82
N VAL A 77 -1.34 2.02 -2.94
CA VAL A 77 -2.80 2.09 -2.71
C VAL A 77 -3.10 2.00 -1.22
N ARG A 78 -2.85 3.11 -0.51
CA ARG A 78 -2.86 3.21 0.95
C ARG A 78 -2.86 4.68 1.39
N LEU A 79 -2.96 4.92 2.70
CA LEU A 79 -2.63 6.21 3.29
C LEU A 79 -1.14 6.22 3.73
N PRO A 80 -0.56 7.42 3.99
CA PRO A 80 0.76 7.51 4.64
C PRO A 80 0.84 6.63 5.88
N ASP A 81 2.04 6.11 6.17
CA ASP A 81 2.32 5.35 7.37
C ASP A 81 1.93 6.17 8.60
N VAL A 82 0.91 5.73 9.36
CA VAL A 82 0.62 6.36 10.65
C VAL A 82 1.66 5.96 11.70
N ILE A 83 2.23 4.77 11.54
CA ILE A 83 3.40 4.25 12.26
C ILE A 83 4.37 3.71 11.21
N LEU A 84 5.51 4.37 11.06
CA LEU A 84 6.57 3.94 10.17
C LEU A 84 7.29 2.71 10.76
N ALA A 85 7.71 1.79 9.88
CA ALA A 85 8.52 0.64 10.26
C ALA A 85 9.74 1.07 11.09
N GLU A 86 9.98 0.37 12.20
CA GLU A 86 10.90 0.80 13.27
C GLU A 86 12.30 1.11 12.75
N ALA A 87 12.86 0.25 11.89
CA ALA A 87 14.22 0.44 11.38
C ALA A 87 14.36 1.66 10.45
N LEU A 88 13.24 2.22 9.95
CA LEU A 88 13.24 3.42 9.12
C LEU A 88 13.12 4.71 9.96
N GLN A 89 12.64 4.65 11.20
CA GLN A 89 12.42 5.85 12.02
C GLN A 89 13.69 6.68 12.27
N PRO A 90 14.89 6.09 12.52
CA PRO A 90 16.13 6.84 12.68
C PRO A 90 16.50 7.70 11.46
N LYS A 91 16.16 7.26 10.25
CA LYS A 91 16.40 8.02 9.00
C LYS A 91 15.69 9.38 9.01
N TYR A 92 14.55 9.47 9.69
CA TYR A 92 13.74 10.68 9.78
C TYR A 92 13.93 11.41 11.12
N ASN A 93 14.79 10.90 12.01
CA ASN A 93 15.01 11.43 13.36
C ASN A 93 13.69 11.54 14.17
N ILE A 94 12.90 10.46 14.16
CA ILE A 94 11.61 10.37 14.86
C ILE A 94 11.54 9.11 15.73
N VAL A 95 10.62 9.12 16.69
CA VAL A 95 10.17 7.95 17.45
C VAL A 95 8.64 7.95 17.43
N GLN A 96 8.04 6.85 16.95
CA GLN A 96 6.59 6.67 16.88
C GLN A 96 6.15 5.53 17.81
N ASP A 97 5.86 5.87 19.06
CA ASP A 97 5.33 4.97 20.09
C ASP A 97 3.79 4.93 20.13
N ARG A 98 3.14 5.84 19.39
CA ARG A 98 1.69 5.94 19.19
C ARG A 98 1.38 6.60 17.86
N GLU A 99 0.10 6.59 17.47
CA GLU A 99 -0.36 7.31 16.28
C GLU A 99 -0.32 8.82 16.56
N PHE A 100 0.64 9.53 15.95
CA PHE A 100 0.75 10.98 16.08
C PHE A 100 -0.05 11.68 14.97
N PRO A 101 -0.73 12.80 15.27
CA PRO A 101 -1.65 13.44 14.33
C PRO A 101 -0.99 13.92 13.04
N GLN A 102 0.30 14.29 13.06
CA GLN A 102 1.01 14.70 11.84
C GLN A 102 1.22 13.57 10.81
N TYR A 103 1.13 12.32 11.25
CA TYR A 103 1.25 11.11 10.41
C TYR A 103 -0.09 10.38 10.24
N ASP A 104 -1.12 10.79 10.96
CA ASP A 104 -2.43 10.16 10.90
C ASP A 104 -3.31 10.82 9.83
N TYR A 105 -3.50 10.14 8.71
CA TYR A 105 -4.33 10.58 7.58
C TYR A 105 -5.55 9.65 7.41
N SER A 106 -6.62 10.01 6.70
CA SER A 106 -6.95 11.34 6.19
C SER A 106 -8.08 11.97 7.01
N TYR A 107 -7.90 13.23 7.41
CA TYR A 107 -8.86 14.13 8.06
C TYR A 107 -9.37 15.21 7.09
N SER A 108 -9.33 14.95 5.79
CA SER A 108 -9.88 15.87 4.78
C SER A 108 -11.37 16.13 5.04
N GLU A 109 -11.87 17.28 4.57
CA GLU A 109 -13.28 17.64 4.71
C GLU A 109 -14.21 16.54 4.16
N HIS A 110 -13.86 15.94 3.02
CA HIS A 110 -14.59 14.83 2.43
C HIS A 110 -14.66 13.60 3.34
N CYS A 111 -13.53 13.15 3.91
CA CYS A 111 -13.55 11.99 4.81
C CYS A 111 -14.30 12.27 6.11
N ARG A 112 -14.15 13.47 6.67
CA ARG A 112 -14.86 13.88 7.89
C ARG A 112 -16.37 13.97 7.68
N LYS A 113 -16.81 14.58 6.58
CA LYS A 113 -18.24 14.66 6.22
C LYS A 113 -18.83 13.28 6.00
N ALA A 114 -18.19 12.44 5.19
CA ALA A 114 -18.67 11.09 4.93
C ALA A 114 -18.78 10.23 6.19
N PHE A 115 -17.80 10.32 7.11
CA PHE A 115 -17.89 9.62 8.39
C PHE A 115 -19.00 10.18 9.29
N LYS A 116 -19.16 11.51 9.33
CA LYS A 116 -20.23 12.15 10.09
C LYS A 116 -21.61 11.81 9.56
N GLU A 117 -21.78 11.69 8.25
CA GLU A 117 -23.02 11.24 7.63
C GLU A 117 -23.36 9.80 8.03
N GLN A 118 -22.35 8.95 8.20
CA GLN A 118 -22.55 7.54 8.59
C GLN A 118 -22.81 7.35 10.10
N THR A 119 -22.17 8.16 10.95
CA THR A 119 -22.13 7.90 12.40
C THR A 119 -22.71 9.02 13.27
N GLY A 120 -22.92 10.21 12.69
CA GLY A 120 -23.27 11.43 13.41
C GLY A 120 -22.08 12.14 14.07
N ILE A 121 -20.86 11.61 13.97
CA ILE A 121 -19.66 12.07 14.67
C ILE A 121 -18.70 12.75 13.68
N ASP A 122 -18.25 13.97 13.96
CA ASP A 122 -17.06 14.53 13.32
C ASP A 122 -15.81 14.06 14.08
N PRO A 123 -14.90 13.31 13.44
CA PRO A 123 -13.81 12.67 14.16
C PRO A 123 -12.80 13.68 14.69
N LEU A 124 -12.77 14.91 14.18
CA LEU A 124 -11.83 15.92 14.63
C LEU A 124 -12.38 16.78 15.79
N THR A 125 -13.69 17.05 15.81
CA THR A 125 -14.30 17.94 16.82
C THR A 125 -14.95 17.19 17.98
N ASP A 126 -15.47 15.99 17.73
CA ASP A 126 -16.33 15.28 18.69
C ASP A 126 -15.56 14.18 19.43
N LEU A 127 -14.42 13.73 18.90
CA LEU A 127 -13.57 12.72 19.53
C LEU A 127 -12.36 13.37 20.22
N LYS A 128 -12.15 13.00 21.50
CA LYS A 128 -10.97 13.41 22.26
C LYS A 128 -9.67 12.79 21.73
N ASP A 129 -9.75 11.52 21.32
CA ASP A 129 -8.65 10.79 20.71
C ASP A 129 -9.18 10.03 19.49
N PRO A 130 -9.06 10.61 18.28
CA PRO A 130 -9.55 9.97 17.07
C PRO A 130 -8.79 8.68 16.73
N SER A 131 -7.52 8.57 17.13
CA SER A 131 -6.68 7.39 16.86
C SER A 131 -7.14 6.14 17.61
N ALA A 132 -7.77 6.33 18.77
CA ALA A 132 -8.34 5.26 19.58
C ALA A 132 -9.72 4.80 19.08
N ASN A 133 -10.40 5.60 18.26
CA ASN A 133 -11.74 5.28 17.79
C ASN A 133 -11.69 4.19 16.70
N VAL A 134 -12.35 3.07 16.96
CA VAL A 134 -12.36 1.89 16.08
C VAL A 134 -13.12 2.17 14.79
N GLU A 135 -14.29 2.81 14.87
CA GLU A 135 -15.13 3.12 13.70
C GLU A 135 -14.42 4.08 12.74
N TRP A 136 -13.71 5.09 13.25
CA TRP A 136 -12.95 6.04 12.43
C TRP A 136 -11.73 5.39 11.77
N ARG A 137 -11.07 4.44 12.45
CA ARG A 137 -10.00 3.65 11.82
C ARG A 137 -10.55 2.74 10.73
N GLN A 138 -11.68 2.07 10.99
CA GLN A 138 -12.32 1.18 10.03
C GLN A 138 -12.83 1.97 8.81
N PHE A 139 -13.50 3.10 9.00
CA PHE A 139 -13.96 3.98 7.91
C PHE A 139 -12.83 4.34 6.94
N ARG A 140 -11.62 4.63 7.45
CA ARG A 140 -10.47 4.97 6.61
C ARG A 140 -9.91 3.77 5.86
N GLN A 141 -9.97 2.58 6.45
CA GLN A 141 -9.63 1.33 5.77
C GLN A 141 -10.65 1.05 4.67
N ASP A 142 -11.94 1.14 4.98
CA ASP A 142 -13.05 0.97 4.04
C ASP A 142 -12.97 1.97 2.89
N SER A 143 -12.56 3.22 3.15
CA SER A 143 -12.40 4.23 2.11
C SER A 143 -11.35 3.83 1.06
N VAL A 144 -10.21 3.26 1.49
CA VAL A 144 -9.19 2.72 0.58
C VAL A 144 -9.70 1.45 -0.11
N SER A 145 -10.32 0.54 0.63
CA SER A 145 -10.87 -0.70 0.07
C SER A 145 -11.98 -0.46 -0.95
N ASN A 146 -12.84 0.53 -0.72
CA ASN A 146 -13.91 0.91 -1.64
C ASN A 146 -13.34 1.54 -2.92
N LEU A 147 -12.29 2.37 -2.82
CA LEU A 147 -11.58 2.85 -4.00
C LEU A 147 -11.10 1.66 -4.86
N VAL A 148 -10.43 0.68 -4.25
CA VAL A 148 -9.95 -0.52 -4.97
C VAL A 148 -11.10 -1.32 -5.57
N ASN A 149 -12.03 -1.78 -4.74
CA ASN A 149 -13.05 -2.75 -5.13
C ASN A 149 -14.15 -2.16 -6.01
N GLN A 150 -14.50 -0.89 -5.82
CA GLN A 150 -15.64 -0.28 -6.52
C GLN A 150 -15.22 0.56 -7.73
N LYS A 151 -13.95 1.00 -7.79
CA LYS A 151 -13.47 1.89 -8.86
C LYS A 151 -12.33 1.26 -9.66
N LEU A 152 -11.24 0.85 -9.00
CA LEU A 152 -10.01 0.49 -9.70
C LEU A 152 -10.07 -0.91 -10.33
N ALA A 153 -10.41 -1.93 -9.54
CA ALA A 153 -10.45 -3.30 -10.03
C ALA A 153 -11.51 -3.49 -11.14
N PRO A 154 -12.76 -2.97 -10.99
CA PRO A 154 -13.74 -3.02 -12.07
C PRO A 154 -13.27 -2.32 -13.34
N GLU A 155 -12.54 -1.21 -13.23
CA GLU A 155 -12.06 -0.47 -14.40
C GLU A 155 -11.09 -1.30 -15.25
N ALA A 156 -10.07 -1.89 -14.62
CA ALA A 156 -9.14 -2.76 -15.33
C ALA A 156 -9.85 -3.97 -15.96
N ARG A 157 -10.84 -4.54 -15.25
CA ARG A 157 -11.61 -5.71 -15.71
C ARG A 157 -12.47 -5.41 -16.94
N LYS A 158 -12.91 -4.16 -17.18
CA LYS A 158 -13.59 -3.79 -18.43
C LYS A 158 -12.75 -4.08 -19.67
N GLN A 159 -11.43 -4.04 -19.53
CA GLN A 159 -10.46 -4.34 -20.59
C GLN A 159 -9.86 -5.75 -20.46
N ASN A 160 -10.51 -6.65 -19.71
CA ASN A 160 -10.04 -8.01 -19.40
C ASN A 160 -8.62 -8.05 -18.81
N LYS A 161 -8.26 -7.06 -17.99
CA LYS A 161 -6.95 -6.99 -17.34
C LYS A 161 -7.01 -7.55 -15.92
N MET A 162 -5.97 -8.30 -15.55
CA MET A 162 -5.73 -8.70 -14.18
C MET A 162 -5.34 -7.49 -13.32
N VAL A 163 -5.58 -7.58 -12.01
CA VAL A 163 -5.22 -6.54 -11.05
C VAL A 163 -4.45 -7.16 -9.89
N THR A 164 -3.26 -6.65 -9.63
CA THR A 164 -2.41 -7.07 -8.50
C THR A 164 -2.02 -5.87 -7.67
N ALA A 165 -1.60 -6.08 -6.42
CA ALA A 165 -1.18 -4.97 -5.56
C ALA A 165 0.03 -5.29 -4.69
N ALA A 166 0.91 -4.31 -4.52
CA ALA A 166 1.92 -4.30 -3.47
C ALA A 166 1.25 -3.87 -2.15
N VAL A 167 1.38 -4.70 -1.13
CA VAL A 167 0.65 -4.51 0.14
C VAL A 167 1.57 -4.61 1.36
N PHE A 168 1.17 -4.01 2.47
CA PHE A 168 1.93 -4.05 3.71
C PHE A 168 1.56 -5.28 4.56
N PRO A 169 2.54 -5.99 5.15
CA PRO A 169 2.25 -7.00 6.17
C PRO A 169 1.65 -6.38 7.43
N ASN A 170 2.09 -5.16 7.78
CA ASN A 170 1.48 -4.35 8.85
C ASN A 170 0.43 -3.38 8.28
N TRP A 171 -0.55 -3.91 7.56
CA TRP A 171 -1.56 -3.12 6.87
C TRP A 171 -2.37 -2.12 7.72
N PRO A 172 -2.63 -2.33 9.03
CA PRO A 172 -3.36 -1.33 9.83
C PRO A 172 -2.60 0.00 9.92
N ALA A 173 -1.26 -0.03 9.92
CA ALA A 173 -0.39 1.14 10.00
C ALA A 173 -0.44 2.02 8.73
N VAL A 174 -1.05 1.54 7.65
CA VAL A 174 -1.21 2.29 6.39
C VAL A 174 -2.67 2.32 5.90
N ARG A 175 -3.61 1.87 6.74
CA ARG A 175 -5.05 1.76 6.43
C ARG A 175 -5.35 0.93 5.17
N GLN A 176 -4.57 -0.11 4.92
CA GLN A 176 -4.61 -0.88 3.69
C GLN A 176 -5.25 -2.25 3.91
N GLU A 177 -6.55 -2.35 4.21
CA GLU A 177 -7.19 -3.64 4.59
C GLU A 177 -7.37 -4.61 3.39
N TRP A 178 -6.25 -5.01 2.81
CA TRP A 178 -6.15 -5.59 1.48
C TRP A 178 -6.73 -6.99 1.36
N LYS A 179 -6.87 -7.71 2.48
CA LYS A 179 -7.56 -9.01 2.52
C LYS A 179 -9.01 -8.95 2.03
N THR A 180 -9.64 -7.78 2.08
CA THR A 180 -11.02 -7.58 1.63
C THR A 180 -11.12 -7.29 0.14
N TRP A 181 -9.98 -7.18 -0.56
CA TRP A 181 -9.95 -6.73 -1.93
C TRP A 181 -10.18 -7.90 -2.90
N ASP A 182 -10.93 -7.63 -3.95
CA ASP A 182 -11.16 -8.57 -5.04
C ASP A 182 -10.11 -8.38 -6.14
N LEU A 183 -8.88 -8.82 -5.85
CA LEU A 183 -7.72 -8.76 -6.75
C LEU A 183 -7.27 -10.16 -7.17
N ASP A 184 -6.53 -10.24 -8.27
CA ASP A 184 -6.02 -11.49 -8.83
C ASP A 184 -4.80 -12.04 -8.09
N ALA A 185 -4.01 -11.17 -7.43
CA ALA A 185 -2.93 -11.59 -6.54
C ALA A 185 -2.44 -10.45 -5.64
N PHE A 186 -1.79 -10.82 -4.53
CA PHE A 186 -1.19 -9.90 -3.57
C PHE A 186 0.32 -10.11 -3.43
N LEU A 187 1.05 -9.00 -3.32
CA LEU A 187 2.51 -8.96 -3.21
C LEU A 187 2.89 -8.26 -1.90
N PRO A 188 2.77 -8.93 -0.73
CA PRO A 188 3.12 -8.34 0.56
C PRO A 188 4.60 -7.99 0.63
N MET A 189 4.92 -6.76 1.01
CA MET A 189 6.28 -6.23 1.13
C MET A 189 6.94 -6.73 2.42
N LEU A 190 7.39 -7.99 2.41
CA LEU A 190 8.03 -8.68 3.54
C LEU A 190 9.50 -8.25 3.71
N TYR A 191 9.71 -6.94 3.84
CA TYR A 191 11.01 -6.32 3.99
C TYR A 191 11.51 -6.48 5.43
N HIS A 192 11.87 -7.71 5.81
CA HIS A 192 12.25 -8.10 7.19
C HIS A 192 13.21 -7.12 7.87
N ASN A 193 14.19 -6.59 7.14
CA ASN A 193 15.15 -5.60 7.65
C ASN A 193 14.52 -4.25 8.04
N PHE A 194 13.38 -3.86 7.48
CA PHE A 194 12.65 -2.66 7.91
C PHE A 194 11.94 -2.84 9.25
N TYR A 195 11.70 -4.10 9.63
CA TYR A 195 11.02 -4.49 10.87
C TYR A 195 11.99 -5.01 11.94
N ASN A 196 13.31 -4.92 11.73
CA ASN A 196 14.34 -5.51 12.60
C ASN A 196 14.20 -7.04 12.76
N GLU A 197 13.67 -7.71 11.73
CA GLU A 197 13.34 -9.13 11.76
C GLU A 197 14.33 -9.97 10.95
N ASN A 198 14.30 -11.29 11.16
CA ASN A 198 15.14 -12.25 10.42
C ASN A 198 14.37 -12.97 9.30
N LEU A 199 15.04 -13.81 8.51
CA LEU A 199 14.40 -14.51 7.37
C LEU A 199 13.23 -15.43 7.74
N ASN A 200 13.14 -15.94 8.98
CA ASN A 200 12.03 -16.78 9.39
C ASN A 200 10.72 -15.97 9.48
N TRP A 201 10.80 -14.69 9.82
CA TRP A 201 9.66 -13.78 9.85
C TRP A 201 8.97 -13.67 8.48
N ILE A 202 9.73 -13.75 7.38
CA ILE A 202 9.17 -13.82 6.02
C ILE A 202 8.21 -15.02 5.92
N GLY A 203 8.62 -16.18 6.45
CA GLY A 203 7.82 -17.40 6.43
C GLY A 203 6.59 -17.32 7.34
N GLU A 204 6.74 -16.70 8.51
CA GLU A 204 5.63 -16.47 9.45
C GLU A 204 4.57 -15.57 8.82
N LYS A 205 4.98 -14.43 8.25
CA LYS A 205 4.07 -13.50 7.57
C LYS A 205 3.45 -14.06 6.30
N THR A 206 4.24 -14.73 5.47
CA THR A 206 3.68 -15.42 4.28
C THR A 206 2.59 -16.40 4.68
N LYS A 207 2.81 -17.19 5.75
CA LYS A 207 1.80 -18.15 6.23
C LYS A 207 0.57 -17.45 6.80
N GLU A 208 0.73 -16.38 7.58
CA GLU A 208 -0.38 -15.58 8.07
C GLU A 208 -1.21 -15.02 6.90
N GLU A 209 -0.55 -14.42 5.91
CA GLU A 209 -1.16 -13.76 4.76
C GLU A 209 -1.90 -14.75 3.87
N VAL A 210 -1.30 -15.90 3.54
CA VAL A 210 -1.96 -16.96 2.76
C VAL A 210 -3.24 -17.45 3.44
N ASN A 211 -3.26 -17.56 4.78
CA ASN A 211 -4.46 -17.95 5.52
C ASN A 211 -5.51 -16.81 5.64
N PHE A 212 -5.11 -15.57 5.38
CA PHE A 212 -5.90 -14.37 5.58
C PHE A 212 -6.58 -13.89 4.29
N VAL A 213 -6.01 -14.22 3.13
CA VAL A 213 -6.55 -13.84 1.83
C VAL A 213 -7.84 -14.60 1.57
N ASN A 214 -8.89 -13.86 1.21
CA ASN A 214 -10.16 -14.47 0.82
C ASN A 214 -9.97 -15.29 -0.49
N ASN A 215 -10.83 -16.26 -0.77
CA ASN A 215 -10.87 -16.95 -2.08
C ASN A 215 -9.56 -17.61 -2.57
N ASN A 216 -8.59 -17.87 -1.69
CA ASN A 216 -7.30 -18.51 -2.03
C ASN A 216 -6.54 -17.80 -3.17
N GLN A 217 -6.60 -16.46 -3.26
CA GLN A 217 -5.83 -15.76 -4.28
C GLN A 217 -4.31 -15.90 -4.02
N PRO A 218 -3.49 -15.98 -5.08
CA PRO A 218 -2.04 -16.10 -4.95
C PRO A 218 -1.41 -14.99 -4.10
N VAL A 219 -0.51 -15.40 -3.19
CA VAL A 219 0.33 -14.52 -2.40
C VAL A 219 1.78 -14.73 -2.80
N TYR A 220 2.43 -13.67 -3.27
CA TYR A 220 3.83 -13.68 -3.66
C TYR A 220 4.66 -12.89 -2.63
N SER A 221 5.47 -13.60 -1.85
CA SER A 221 6.29 -12.98 -0.79
C SER A 221 7.21 -11.91 -1.39
N GLY A 222 7.00 -10.65 -1.04
CA GLY A 222 7.75 -9.51 -1.54
C GLY A 222 9.08 -9.36 -0.81
N LEU A 223 10.19 -9.51 -1.53
CA LEU A 223 11.54 -9.52 -1.02
C LEU A 223 12.27 -8.25 -1.45
N PHE A 224 12.84 -7.53 -0.48
CA PHE A 224 13.69 -6.37 -0.73
C PHE A 224 15.11 -6.83 -1.07
N VAL A 225 15.47 -6.75 -2.36
CA VAL A 225 16.76 -7.28 -2.84
C VAL A 225 17.98 -6.69 -2.12
N PRO A 226 18.06 -5.37 -1.83
CA PRO A 226 19.23 -4.77 -1.19
C PRO A 226 19.60 -5.35 0.18
N SER A 227 18.65 -5.99 0.87
CA SER A 227 18.90 -6.59 2.19
C SER A 227 19.21 -8.09 2.15
N LEU A 228 19.30 -8.69 0.96
CA LEU A 228 19.50 -10.13 0.81
C LEU A 228 20.79 -10.44 0.06
N THR A 229 21.69 -11.21 0.68
CA THR A 229 22.76 -11.88 -0.08
C THR A 229 22.18 -12.94 -1.02
N PRO A 230 22.92 -13.43 -2.04
CA PRO A 230 22.43 -14.50 -2.92
C PRO A 230 21.99 -15.76 -2.16
N LYS A 231 22.72 -16.14 -1.10
CA LYS A 231 22.37 -17.28 -0.24
C LYS A 231 21.07 -17.03 0.55
N GLU A 232 20.88 -15.82 1.05
CA GLU A 232 19.67 -15.44 1.79
C GLU A 232 18.47 -15.32 0.87
N LEU A 233 18.62 -14.82 -0.36
CA LEU A 233 17.58 -14.84 -1.39
C LEU A 233 17.09 -16.27 -1.65
N LYS A 234 18.02 -17.22 -1.83
CA LYS A 234 17.67 -18.65 -1.97
C LYS A 234 16.86 -19.16 -0.78
N LYS A 235 17.32 -18.84 0.44
CA LYS A 235 16.67 -19.29 1.67
C LYS A 235 15.29 -18.64 1.83
N ALA A 236 15.15 -17.35 1.56
CA ALA A 236 13.90 -16.61 1.62
C ALA A 236 12.86 -17.18 0.64
N TYR A 237 13.27 -17.54 -0.58
CA TYR A 237 12.40 -18.26 -1.53
C TYR A 237 11.87 -19.57 -0.95
N GLN A 238 12.79 -20.43 -0.48
CA GLN A 238 12.44 -21.75 0.03
C GLN A 238 11.51 -21.64 1.25
N ILE A 239 11.74 -20.66 2.11
CA ILE A 239 10.87 -20.34 3.24
C ILE A 239 9.48 -19.91 2.74
N SER A 240 9.41 -19.01 1.77
CA SER A 240 8.16 -18.49 1.20
C SER A 240 7.29 -19.62 0.63
N ILE A 241 7.88 -20.49 -0.20
CA ILE A 241 7.18 -21.65 -0.78
C ILE A 241 6.74 -22.64 0.31
N LYS A 242 7.61 -22.96 1.28
CA LYS A 242 7.28 -23.86 2.39
C LYS A 242 6.13 -23.31 3.25
N SER A 243 6.00 -21.99 3.34
CA SER A 243 4.93 -21.31 4.07
C SER A 243 3.61 -21.20 3.31
N GLY A 244 3.53 -21.72 2.08
CA GLY A 244 2.32 -21.72 1.26
C GLY A 244 2.23 -20.57 0.26
N GLY A 245 3.25 -19.71 0.17
CA GLY A 245 3.31 -18.66 -0.85
C GLY A 245 3.33 -19.25 -2.26
N SER A 246 2.68 -18.57 -3.19
CA SER A 246 2.62 -18.96 -4.61
C SER A 246 3.90 -18.62 -5.39
N GLY A 247 4.83 -17.91 -4.76
CA GLY A 247 6.11 -17.51 -5.34
C GLY A 247 6.73 -16.37 -4.55
N MET A 248 7.59 -15.60 -5.21
CA MET A 248 8.18 -14.36 -4.67
C MET A 248 7.94 -13.19 -5.61
N ALA A 249 7.97 -11.98 -5.06
CA ALA A 249 8.12 -10.74 -5.82
C ALA A 249 9.44 -10.07 -5.41
N LEU A 250 10.25 -9.66 -6.37
CA LEU A 250 11.54 -9.01 -6.10
C LEU A 250 11.40 -7.50 -6.27
N PHE A 251 11.69 -6.76 -5.20
CA PHE A 251 11.65 -5.30 -5.17
C PHE A 251 13.06 -4.73 -5.21
N ASP A 252 13.20 -3.60 -5.93
CA ASP A 252 14.48 -2.99 -6.28
C ASP A 252 15.36 -3.93 -7.12
N LEU A 253 14.82 -4.31 -8.29
CA LEU A 253 15.45 -5.28 -9.20
C LEU A 253 16.86 -4.87 -9.65
N ASN A 254 17.13 -3.57 -9.74
CA ASN A 254 18.43 -3.03 -10.14
C ASN A 254 19.54 -3.34 -9.11
N SER A 255 19.17 -3.76 -7.91
CA SER A 255 20.10 -4.17 -6.86
C SER A 255 20.54 -5.64 -6.96
N LEU A 256 19.99 -6.42 -7.89
CA LEU A 256 20.45 -7.78 -8.16
C LEU A 256 21.85 -7.76 -8.77
N LYS A 257 22.71 -8.65 -8.30
CA LYS A 257 24.04 -8.92 -8.85
C LYS A 257 24.04 -10.22 -9.65
N ASP A 258 25.11 -10.46 -10.41
CA ASP A 258 25.26 -11.69 -11.21
C ASP A 258 25.09 -12.96 -10.36
N GLU A 259 25.59 -12.95 -9.12
CA GLU A 259 25.45 -14.10 -8.22
C GLU A 259 24.00 -14.31 -7.77
N HIS A 260 23.19 -13.26 -7.68
CA HIS A 260 21.75 -13.39 -7.44
C HIS A 260 21.05 -14.00 -8.65
N TRP A 261 21.41 -13.59 -9.86
CA TRP A 261 20.86 -14.15 -11.10
C TRP A 261 21.17 -15.64 -11.26
N GLU A 262 22.39 -16.08 -10.90
CA GLU A 262 22.73 -17.51 -10.90
C GLU A 262 21.86 -18.31 -9.93
N VAL A 263 21.58 -17.75 -8.75
CA VAL A 263 20.69 -18.37 -7.76
C VAL A 263 19.27 -18.47 -8.32
N LEU A 264 18.73 -17.39 -8.87
CA LEU A 264 17.38 -17.36 -9.43
C LEU A 264 17.22 -18.33 -10.60
N THR A 265 18.21 -18.37 -11.51
CA THR A 265 18.21 -19.32 -12.64
C THR A 265 18.11 -20.77 -12.17
N LYS A 266 18.83 -21.14 -11.10
CA LYS A 266 18.79 -22.49 -10.52
C LYS A 266 17.49 -22.79 -9.76
N LEU A 267 16.77 -21.77 -9.31
CA LEU A 267 15.52 -21.92 -8.56
C LEU A 267 14.29 -22.00 -9.45
N LEU A 268 14.36 -21.38 -10.62
CA LEU A 268 13.25 -21.23 -11.57
C LEU A 268 13.36 -22.17 -12.79
N SER A 269 14.46 -22.90 -12.92
CA SER A 269 14.65 -24.02 -13.86
C SER A 269 13.95 -25.28 -13.39
#